data_AF-A0A7X1CF01-F1
#
_entry.id   AF-A0A7X1CF01-F1
#
_cell.length_a   1.000
_cell.length_b   1.000
_cell.length_c   1.000
_cell.angle_alpha   90.00
_cell.angle_beta   90.00
_cell.angle_gamma   90.00
#
_symmetry.space_group_name_H-M   'P 1'
#
loop_
_entity.id
_entity.type
_entity.pdbx_description
1 polymer ?
#
loop_
_entity_poly.entity_id
_entity_poly.type
_entity_poly.pdbx_seq_one_letter_code
_entity_poly.pdbx_strand_id
1 'polypeptide(L)' 'MGLFSKKTVRELTEAEEKQIKDEMLKQILTKSENDILMIKQIRDLTNMNVGEAKDLFNQFRSELYDSMADK' A
#
# COMPACT_ATOMS: atom_id res chain seq x y z
N MET A 1 16.74 8.88 30.37
CA MET A 1 16.39 9.45 29.05
C MET A 1 15.83 8.32 28.20
N GLY A 2 14.56 8.39 27.82
CA GLY A 2 13.90 7.32 27.07
C GLY A 2 14.50 7.20 25.66
N LEU A 3 15.00 6.01 25.35
CA LEU A 3 15.46 5.67 24.01
C LEU A 3 14.24 5.60 23.09
N PHE A 4 13.92 6.73 22.45
CA PHE A 4 13.05 6.74 21.29
C PHE A 4 13.79 6.00 20.17
N SER A 5 13.59 4.67 20.10
CA SER A 5 13.93 3.91 18.90
C SER A 5 13.11 4.49 17.76
N LYS A 6 13.74 5.37 16.95
CA LYS A 6 13.17 5.84 15.69
C LYS A 6 12.81 4.61 14.88
N LYS A 7 11.51 4.33 14.71
CA LYS A 7 11.06 3.37 13.72
C LYS A 7 11.61 3.84 12.37
N THR A 8 12.58 3.12 11.84
CA THR A 8 13.06 3.32 10.49
C THR A 8 11.97 2.82 9.55
N VAL A 9 11.30 3.77 8.88
CA VAL A 9 10.42 3.46 7.76
C VAL A 9 11.26 2.81 6.68
N ARG A 10 10.84 1.62 6.24
CA ARG A 10 11.47 0.86 5.16
C ARG A 10 10.66 1.05 3.88
N GLU A 11 11.33 1.26 2.76
CA GLU A 11 10.71 1.29 1.44
C GLU A 11 10.32 -0.13 1.01
N LEU A 12 9.17 -0.24 0.31
CA LEU A 12 8.77 -1.49 -0.32
C LEU A 12 9.80 -1.87 -1.39
N THR A 13 10.14 -3.15 -1.46
CA THR A 13 10.87 -3.68 -2.62
C THR A 13 9.95 -3.76 -3.83
N GLU A 14 10.50 -3.76 -5.04
CA GLU A 14 9.72 -3.90 -6.28
C GLU A 14 8.81 -5.14 -6.27
N ALA A 15 9.26 -6.24 -5.64
CA ALA A 15 8.48 -7.46 -5.50
C ALA A 15 7.27 -7.28 -4.56
N GLU A 16 7.46 -6.62 -3.42
CA GLU A 16 6.39 -6.34 -2.45
C GLU A 16 5.38 -5.35 -3.03
N GLU A 17 5.86 -4.29 -3.69
CA GLU A 17 5.02 -3.31 -4.35
C GLU A 17 4.17 -3.95 -5.45
N LYS A 18 4.78 -4.81 -6.29
CA LYS A 18 4.07 -5.53 -7.34
C LYS A 18 2.99 -6.45 -6.76
N GLN A 19 3.28 -7.18 -5.68
CA GLN A 19 2.29 -8.02 -5.01
C GLN A 19 1.10 -7.21 -4.48
N ILE A 20 1.37 -6.07 -3.84
CA ILE A 20 0.32 -5.17 -3.34
C ILE A 20 -0.53 -4.66 -4.50
N LYS A 21 0.10 -4.18 -5.58
CA LYS A 21 -0.60 -3.70 -6.78
C LYS A 21 -1.44 -4.79 -7.45
N ASP A 22 -0.93 -6.02 -7.54
CA ASP A 22 -1.68 -7.16 -8.10
C ASP A 22 -2.89 -7.53 -7.23
N GLU A 23 -2.75 -7.52 -5.89
CA GLU A 23 -3.87 -7.75 -4.96
C GLU A 23 -4.91 -6.63 -5.05
N MET A 24 -4.48 -5.36 -5.12
CA MET A 24 -5.36 -4.20 -5.30
C MET A 24 -6.11 -4.28 -6.64
N LEU A 25 -5.40 -4.62 -7.71
CA LEU A 25 -5.98 -4.83 -9.03
C LEU A 25 -7.05 -5.92 -9.00
N LYS A 26 -6.76 -7.05 -8.37
CA LYS A 26 -7.72 -8.15 -8.21
C LYS A 26 -8.95 -7.72 -7.41
N GLN A 27 -8.77 -6.93 -6.35
CA GLN A 27 -9.89 -6.36 -5.57
C GLN A 27 -10.77 -5.43 -6.41
N ILE A 28 -10.17 -4.54 -7.20
CA ILE A 28 -10.90 -3.65 -8.12
C ILE A 28 -11.71 -4.46 -9.13
N LEU A 29 -11.09 -5.47 -9.76
CA LEU A 29 -11.76 -6.32 -10.76
C LEU A 29 -12.88 -7.17 -10.17
N THR A 30 -12.70 -7.66 -8.95
CA THR A 30 -13.69 -8.49 -8.24
C THR A 30 -14.73 -7.67 -7.47
N LYS A 31 -14.61 -6.33 -7.46
CA LYS A 31 -15.43 -5.41 -6.66
C LYS A 31 -15.46 -5.78 -5.17
N SER A 32 -14.37 -6.35 -4.69
CA SER A 32 -14.16 -6.74 -3.30
C SER A 32 -13.23 -5.72 -2.66
N GLU A 33 -13.78 -4.65 -2.10
CA GLU A 33 -12.99 -3.60 -1.47
C GLU A 33 -12.59 -4.03 -0.05
N ASN A 34 -11.30 -4.38 0.12
CA ASN A 34 -10.69 -4.69 1.41
C ASN A 34 -9.54 -3.72 1.71
N ASP A 35 -9.79 -2.43 1.52
CA ASP A 35 -8.82 -1.34 1.68
C ASP A 35 -8.12 -1.37 3.06
N ILE A 36 -8.87 -1.69 4.12
CA ILE A 36 -8.34 -1.76 5.50
C ILE A 36 -7.24 -2.84 5.61
N LEU A 37 -7.43 -4.00 4.97
CA LEU A 37 -6.45 -5.08 4.98
C LEU A 37 -5.19 -4.69 4.20
N MET A 38 -5.36 -4.04 3.04
CA MET A 38 -4.24 -3.60 2.20
C MET A 38 -3.39 -2.54 2.90
N ILE A 39 -4.03 -1.53 3.51
CA ILE A 39 -3.33 -0.49 4.27
C ILE A 39 -2.56 -1.13 5.45
N LYS A 40 -3.15 -2.13 6.10
CA LYS A 40 -2.48 -2.87 7.18
C LYS A 40 -1.27 -3.66 6.67
N GLN A 41 -1.37 -4.35 5.53
CA GLN A 41 -0.24 -5.04 4.91
C GLN A 41 0.90 -4.08 4.57
N ILE A 42 0.61 -2.95 3.92
CA ILE A 42 1.59 -1.91 3.60
C ILE A 42 2.30 -1.45 4.88
N ARG A 43 1.53 -1.12 5.92
CA ARG A 43 2.05 -0.66 7.20
C ARG A 43 2.96 -1.70 7.86
N ASP A 44 2.55 -2.96 7.84
CA ASP A 44 3.30 -4.05 8.49
C ASP A 44 4.60 -4.37 7.72
N LEU A 45 4.64 -4.15 6.39
CA LEU A 45 5.84 -4.31 5.55
C LEU A 45 6.82 -3.14 5.66
N THR A 46 6.32 -1.89 5.65
CA THR A 46 7.15 -0.67 5.64
C THR A 46 7.43 -0.11 7.03
N ASN A 47 6.74 -0.61 8.05
CA ASN A 47 6.75 -0.07 9.41
C ASN A 47 6.28 1.39 9.52
N MET A 48 5.61 1.91 8.49
CA MET A 48 5.04 3.24 8.42
C MET A 48 3.92 3.46 9.45
N ASN A 49 3.54 4.72 9.63
CA ASN A 49 2.30 5.03 10.33
C ASN A 49 1.07 4.76 9.43
N VAL A 50 -0.12 4.73 10.03
CA VAL A 50 -1.36 4.42 9.29
C VAL A 50 -1.68 5.47 8.23
N GLY A 51 -1.33 6.74 8.46
CA GLY A 51 -1.54 7.82 7.50
C GLY A 51 -0.67 7.63 6.26
N GLU A 52 0.63 7.44 6.45
CA GLU A 52 1.60 7.16 5.40
C GLU A 52 1.22 5.92 4.57
N ALA A 53 0.82 4.83 5.24
CA ALA A 53 0.39 3.61 4.55
C ALA A 53 -0.89 3.83 3.73
N LYS A 54 -1.82 4.66 4.22
CA LYS A 54 -3.04 5.03 3.50
C LYS A 54 -2.73 5.91 2.30
N ASP A 55 -1.81 6.86 2.45
CA ASP A 55 -1.40 7.73 1.35
C ASP A 55 -0.74 6.93 0.22
N LEU A 56 0.14 5.98 0.57
CA LEU A 56 0.77 5.08 -0.40
C LEU A 56 -0.27 4.17 -1.08
N PHE A 57 -1.23 3.63 -0.31
CA PHE A 57 -2.34 2.87 -0.87
C PHE A 57 -3.15 3.69 -1.88
N ASN A 58 -3.51 4.93 -1.55
CA ASN A 58 -4.26 5.80 -2.47
C ASN A 58 -3.47 6.11 -3.73
N GLN A 59 -2.14 6.28 -3.63
CA GLN A 59 -1.27 6.47 -4.77
C GLN A 59 -1.30 5.26 -5.70
N PHE A 60 -1.09 4.04 -5.18
CA PHE A 60 -1.17 2.81 -5.97
C PHE A 60 -2.55 2.63 -6.61
N ARG A 61 -3.62 2.96 -5.88
CA ARG A 61 -4.98 2.87 -6.40
C ARG A 61 -5.20 3.83 -7.56
N SER A 62 -4.69 5.06 -7.46
CA SER A 62 -4.80 6.07 -8.52
C SER A 62 -3.99 5.66 -9.76
N GLU A 63 -2.75 5.20 -9.58
CA GLU A 63 -1.91 4.68 -10.67
C GLU A 63 -2.59 3.52 -11.42
N LEU A 64 -3.26 2.61 -10.70
CA LEU A 64 -4.01 1.51 -11.31
C LEU A 64 -5.22 2.01 -12.11
N TYR A 65 -5.97 2.99 -11.60
CA TYR A 65 -7.10 3.56 -12.33
C TYR A 65 -6.68 4.33 -13.57
N ASP A 66 -5.62 5.15 -13.47
CA ASP A 66 -5.07 5.87 -14.61
C ASP A 66 -4.60 4.88 -15.69
N SER A 67 -3.94 3.78 -15.30
CA SER A 67 -3.53 2.73 -16.24
C SER A 67 -4.70 1.99 -16.89
N MET A 68 -5.85 1.89 -16.21
CA MET A 68 -7.07 1.29 -16.76
C MET A 68 -7.84 2.25 -17.69
N ALA A 69 -7.78 3.56 -17.42
CA ALA A 69 -8.52 4.57 -18.16
C ALA A 69 -7.92 4.86 -19.55
N ASP A 70 -6.63 4.57 -19.75
CA ASP A 70 -5.91 4.75 -21.02
C ASP A 70 -6.07 3.57 -22.02
N LYS A 71 -7.08 2.70 -21.83
CA LYS A 71 -7.41 1.58 -22.73
C LYS A 71 -8.86 1.64 -23.22
#